data_AF-A0A167G9F6-F1
#
_entry.id   AF-A0A167G9F6-F1
#
_cell.length_a   1.000
_cell.length_b   1.000
_cell.length_c   1.000
_cell.angle_alpha   90.00
_cell.angle_beta   90.00
_cell.angle_gamma   90.00
#
_symmetry.space_group_name_H-M   'P 1'
#
loop_
_entity.id
_entity.type
_entity.pdbx_description
1 polymer ?
#
loop_
_entity_poly.entity_id
_entity_poly.type
_entity_poly.pdbx_seq_one_letter_code
_entity_poly.pdbx_strand_id
1 'polypeptide(L)'
;VRLVTTQQHEYPSLWAALVSISNKLGCTPETLRAWVKKSQTQPTKSSSNTQSAEERLAELERENKELKRTNDILRQAAAFFAQAELDRKQK
;
A
#
# COMPACT_ATOMS: atom_id res chain seq x y z
N VAL A 1 -21.39 -4.07 5.66
CA VAL A 1 -21.28 -5.34 4.88
C VAL A 1 -20.70 -6.47 5.70
N ARG A 2 -19.57 -6.30 6.40
CA ARG A 2 -19.03 -7.33 7.32
C ARG A 2 -20.08 -7.87 8.31
N LEU A 3 -20.92 -7.00 8.86
CA LEU A 3 -22.02 -7.38 9.76
C LEU A 3 -22.96 -8.45 9.17
N VAL A 4 -23.33 -8.35 7.89
CA VAL A 4 -24.21 -9.35 7.22
C VAL A 4 -23.47 -10.66 7.05
N THR A 5 -22.21 -10.62 6.64
CA THR A 5 -21.36 -11.82 6.49
C THR A 5 -21.10 -12.51 7.82
N THR A 6 -20.96 -11.75 8.91
CA THR A 6 -20.77 -12.29 10.26
C THR A 6 -22.06 -12.89 10.79
N GLN A 7 -23.21 -12.23 10.63
CA GLN A 7 -24.49 -12.68 11.22
C GLN A 7 -25.29 -13.65 10.32
N GLN A 8 -24.89 -13.90 9.07
CA GLN A 8 -25.65 -14.78 8.17
C GLN A 8 -25.90 -16.20 8.70
N HIS A 9 -25.06 -16.70 9.61
CA HIS A 9 -25.17 -18.03 10.20
C HIS A 9 -26.23 -18.12 11.31
N GLU A 10 -26.64 -16.99 11.88
CA GLU A 10 -27.69 -16.90 12.91
C GLU A 10 -29.10 -16.93 12.30
N TYR A 11 -29.22 -16.85 10.96
CA TYR A 11 -30.48 -16.80 10.25
C TYR A 11 -30.65 -18.00 9.31
N PRO A 12 -31.88 -18.48 9.10
CA PRO A 12 -32.15 -19.64 8.23
C PRO A 12 -31.88 -19.36 6.74
N SER A 13 -31.75 -18.09 6.34
CA SER A 13 -31.37 -17.72 4.99
C SER A 13 -30.67 -16.37 4.96
N LEU A 14 -29.86 -16.16 3.92
CA LEU A 14 -29.21 -14.89 3.64
C LEU A 14 -30.25 -13.77 3.43
N TRP A 15 -31.42 -14.10 2.87
CA TRP A 15 -32.52 -13.15 2.73
C TRP A 15 -33.12 -12.73 4.08
N ALA A 16 -33.32 -13.67 5.00
CA ALA A 16 -33.77 -13.35 6.36
C ALA A 16 -32.77 -12.47 7.11
N ALA A 17 -31.47 -12.73 6.97
CA ALA A 17 -30.40 -11.88 7.52
C ALA A 17 -30.44 -10.47 6.91
N LEU A 18 -30.57 -10.36 5.58
CA LEU A 18 -30.65 -9.08 4.89
C LEU A 18 -31.85 -8.25 5.34
N VAL A 19 -33.04 -8.85 5.44
CA VAL A 19 -34.27 -8.15 5.89
C VAL A 19 -34.16 -7.72 7.34
N SER A 20 -33.67 -8.59 8.23
CA SER A 20 -33.52 -8.25 9.65
C SER A 20 -32.50 -7.12 9.86
N ILE A 21 -31.36 -7.19 9.17
CA ILE A 21 -30.28 -6.20 9.29
C ILE A 21 -30.66 -4.90 8.59
N SER A 22 -31.36 -4.95 7.45
CA SER A 22 -31.80 -3.74 6.74
C SER A 22 -32.83 -2.97 7.56
N ASN A 23 -33.75 -3.66 8.24
CA ASN A 23 -34.71 -3.05 9.17
C ASN A 23 -34.00 -2.38 10.36
N LYS A 24 -32.95 -3.01 10.91
CA LYS A 24 -32.15 -2.42 12.01
C LYS A 24 -31.34 -1.21 11.56
N LEU A 25 -30.91 -1.16 10.30
CA LEU A 25 -30.10 -0.07 9.74
C LEU A 25 -30.93 1.02 9.04
N GLY A 26 -32.25 0.85 8.94
CA GLY A 26 -33.13 1.79 8.24
C GLY A 26 -32.90 1.85 6.72
N CYS A 27 -32.42 0.77 6.10
CA CYS A 27 -32.20 0.70 4.65
C CYS A 27 -33.03 -0.42 4.01
N THR A 28 -33.11 -0.45 2.68
CA THR A 28 -33.79 -1.55 2.00
C THR A 28 -32.87 -2.79 1.92
N PRO A 29 -33.44 -4.01 1.99
CA PRO A 29 -32.66 -5.24 1.89
C PRO A 29 -31.94 -5.36 0.53
N GLU A 30 -32.45 -4.70 -0.49
CA GLU A 30 -31.88 -4.66 -1.84
C GLU A 30 -30.60 -3.80 -1.90
N THR A 31 -30.57 -2.66 -1.22
CA THR A 31 -29.36 -1.84 -1.06
C THR A 31 -28.27 -2.63 -0.34
N LEU A 32 -28.65 -3.35 0.71
CA LEU A 32 -27.71 -4.16 1.49
C LEU A 32 -27.15 -5.33 0.65
N ARG A 33 -27.99 -5.98 -0.17
CA ARG A 33 -27.57 -7.02 -1.12
C ARG A 33 -26.59 -6.47 -2.17
N ALA A 34 -26.85 -5.28 -2.71
CA ALA A 34 -25.95 -4.62 -3.66
C ALA A 34 -24.58 -4.33 -3.05
N TRP A 35 -24.54 -3.91 -1.78
CA TRP A 35 -23.29 -3.69 -1.06
C TRP A 35 -22.52 -4.98 -0.76
N VAL A 36 -23.23 -6.07 -0.41
CA VAL A 36 -22.62 -7.41 -0.26
C VAL A 36 -21.98 -7.84 -1.58
N LYS A 37 -22.72 -7.78 -2.69
CA LYS A 37 -22.19 -8.13 -4.02
C LYS A 37 -20.99 -7.26 -4.39
N LYS A 38 -21.08 -5.93 -4.20
CA LYS A 38 -19.97 -5.01 -4.45
C LYS A 38 -18.74 -5.36 -3.64
N SER A 39 -18.88 -5.71 -2.36
CA SER A 39 -17.74 -6.10 -1.52
C SER A 39 -17.05 -7.40 -1.95
N GLN A 40 -17.78 -8.33 -2.56
CA GLN A 40 -17.24 -9.59 -3.09
C GLN A 40 -16.55 -9.38 -4.44
N THR A 41 -17.08 -8.46 -5.26
CA THR A 41 -16.55 -8.16 -6.60
C THR A 41 -15.47 -7.08 -6.57
N GLN A 42 -15.34 -6.28 -5.51
CA GLN A 42 -14.16 -5.43 -5.36
C GLN A 42 -12.95 -6.36 -5.24
N PRO A 43 -12.07 -6.45 -6.25
CA PRO A 43 -10.79 -7.11 -6.04
C PRO A 43 -10.15 -6.40 -4.85
N THR A 44 -9.48 -7.14 -3.98
CA THR A 44 -8.60 -6.56 -2.99
C THR A 44 -7.57 -5.75 -3.76
N LYS A 45 -7.83 -4.46 -3.95
CA LYS A 45 -6.97 -3.53 -4.68
C LYS A 45 -5.53 -3.61 -4.18
N SER A 46 -5.33 -4.09 -2.95
CA SER A 46 -4.05 -4.50 -2.38
C SER A 46 -3.31 -5.55 -3.19
N SER A 47 -3.83 -6.74 -3.47
CA SER A 47 -2.98 -7.86 -3.93
C SER A 47 -2.29 -7.63 -5.28
N SER A 48 -2.96 -6.98 -6.23
CA SER A 48 -2.36 -6.64 -7.53
C SER A 48 -1.49 -5.37 -7.48
N ASN A 49 -1.83 -4.39 -6.62
CA ASN A 49 -0.98 -3.21 -6.44
C ASN A 49 0.24 -3.48 -5.56
N THR A 50 0.17 -4.43 -4.62
CA THR A 50 1.30 -4.74 -3.73
C THR A 50 2.42 -5.41 -4.49
N GLN A 51 2.12 -6.35 -5.41
CA GLN A 51 3.17 -6.95 -6.26
C GLN A 51 3.88 -5.88 -7.10
N SER A 52 3.12 -5.00 -7.77
CA SER A 52 3.72 -3.91 -8.56
C SER A 52 4.43 -2.85 -7.69
N ALA A 53 3.97 -2.63 -6.45
CA ALA A 53 4.61 -1.71 -5.52
C ALA A 53 5.92 -2.27 -4.94
N GLU A 54 5.96 -3.57 -4.62
CA GLU A 54 7.15 -4.27 -4.14
C GLU A 54 8.24 -4.30 -5.21
N GLU A 55 7.88 -4.57 -6.46
CA GLU A 55 8.80 -4.51 -7.61
C GLU A 55 9.40 -3.11 -7.78
N ARG A 56 8.56 -2.07 -7.72
CA ARG A 56 9.02 -0.66 -7.80
C ARG A 56 9.89 -0.26 -6.62
N LEU A 57 9.58 -0.76 -5.43
CA LEU A 57 10.34 -0.47 -4.22
C LEU A 57 11.74 -1.09 -4.30
N ALA A 58 11.84 -2.34 -4.74
CA ALA A 58 13.13 -3.01 -4.93
C ALA A 58 14.00 -2.30 -5.99
N GLU A 59 13.41 -1.82 -7.08
CA GLU A 59 14.11 -1.04 -8.10
C GLU A 59 14.63 0.30 -7.53
N LEU A 60 13.77 1.03 -6.83
CA LEU A 60 14.14 2.30 -6.20
C LEU A 60 15.22 2.13 -5.12
N GLU A 61 15.23 1.02 -4.38
CA GLU A 61 16.27 0.71 -3.40
C GLU A 61 17.63 0.45 -4.04
N ARG A 62 17.66 -0.24 -5.20
CA ARG A 62 18.89 -0.44 -5.97
C ARG A 62 19.45 0.88 -6.46
N GLU A 63 18.61 1.71 -7.07
CA GLU A 63 19.00 3.03 -7.56
C GLU A 63 19.53 3.90 -6.42
N ASN A 64 18.85 3.91 -5.26
CA ASN A 64 19.30 4.65 -4.09
C ASN A 64 20.68 4.21 -3.60
N LYS A 65 20.95 2.91 -3.61
CA LYS A 65 22.25 2.36 -3.18
C LYS A 65 23.37 2.79 -4.14
N GLU A 66 23.12 2.77 -5.43
CA GLU A 66 24.08 3.19 -6.45
C GLU A 66 24.34 4.70 -6.37
N LEU A 67 23.28 5.51 -6.21
CA LEU A 67 23.40 6.95 -6.01
C LEU A 67 24.22 7.29 -4.76
N LYS A 68 23.98 6.60 -3.64
CA LYS A 68 24.75 6.79 -2.40
C LYS A 68 26.23 6.45 -2.61
N ARG A 69 26.53 5.33 -3.28
CA ARG A 69 27.91 4.94 -3.59
C ARG A 69 28.62 6.00 -4.44
N THR A 70 27.95 6.51 -5.47
CA THR A 70 28.49 7.58 -6.31
C THR A 70 28.73 8.85 -5.50
N ASN A 71 27.78 9.21 -4.63
CA ASN A 71 27.92 10.38 -3.77
C ASN A 71 29.11 10.27 -2.83
N ASP A 72 29.36 9.09 -2.27
CA ASP A 72 30.51 8.86 -1.40
C ASP A 72 31.84 8.97 -2.14
N ILE A 73 31.93 8.44 -3.37
CA ILE A 73 33.11 8.62 -4.23
C ILE A 73 33.34 10.10 -4.51
N LEU A 74 32.29 10.85 -4.85
CA LEU A 74 32.38 12.29 -5.11
C LEU A 74 32.81 13.06 -3.86
N ARG A 75 32.31 12.71 -2.68
CA ARG A 75 32.74 13.32 -1.41
C ARG A 75 34.21 13.03 -1.11
N GLN A 76 34.65 11.79 -1.31
CA GLN A 76 36.06 11.41 -1.12
C GLN A 76 36.96 12.16 -2.09
N ALA A 77 36.57 12.25 -3.36
CA ALA A 77 37.29 13.03 -4.35
C ALA A 77 37.36 14.52 -3.97
N ALA A 78 36.23 15.11 -3.56
CA ALA A 78 36.18 16.50 -3.11
C ALA A 78 37.09 16.75 -1.90
N ALA A 79 37.11 15.84 -0.92
CA ALA A 79 38.01 15.92 0.24
C ALA A 79 39.49 15.82 -0.18
N PHE A 80 39.82 14.91 -1.09
CA PHE A 80 41.17 14.77 -1.63
C PHE A 80 41.64 16.03 -2.35
N PHE A 81 40.79 16.61 -3.21
CA PHE A 81 41.11 17.85 -3.90
C PHE A 81 41.23 19.04 -2.95
N ALA A 82 40.36 19.14 -1.95
CA ALA A 82 40.44 20.21 -0.94
C ALA A 82 41.77 20.14 -0.16
N GLN A 83 42.24 18.95 0.21
CA GLN A 83 43.53 18.78 0.88
C GLN A 83 44.71 19.16 -0.03
N ALA A 84 44.68 18.75 -1.30
CA ALA A 84 45.73 19.07 -2.27
C ALA A 84 45.82 20.58 -2.59
N GLU A 85 44.71 21.30 -2.54
CA GLU A 85 44.68 22.77 -2.68
C GLU A 85 45.26 23.46 -1.44
N LEU A 86 45.03 22.94 -0.23
CA LEU A 86 45.62 23.47 1.00
C LEU A 86 47.14 23.29 1.04
N ASP A 87 47.65 22.10 0.69
CA ASP A 87 49.09 21.82 0.63
C ASP A 87 49.82 22.72 -0.39
N ARG A 88 49.17 23.09 -1.50
CA ARG A 88 49.74 24.01 -2.49
C ARG A 88 49.79 25.47 -2.02
N LYS A 89 48.91 25.89 -1.12
CA LYS A 89 48.93 27.25 -0.55
C LYS A 89 49.90 27.42 0.62
N GLN A 90 50.35 26.32 1.24
CA GLN A 90 51.27 26.35 2.38
C GLN A 90 52.76 26.35 1.98
N LYS A 91 53.09 26.13 0.69
CA LYS A 91 54.41 26.35 0.10
C LYS A 91 54.52 27.74 -0.50
#